data_AF-A0A165PA61-F1
#
_entry.id   AF-A0A165PA61-F1
#
_cell.length_a   1.000
_cell.length_b   1.000
_cell.length_c   1.000
_cell.angle_alpha   90.00
_cell.angle_beta   90.00
_cell.angle_gamma   90.00
#
_symmetry.space_group_name_H-M   'P 1'
#
loop_
_entity.id
_entity.type
_entity.pdbx_description
1 polymer ?
#
loop_
_entity_poly.entity_id
_entity_poly.type
_entity_poly.pdbx_seq_one_letter_code
_entity_poly.pdbx_strand_id
1 'polypeptide(L)'
;ESEHVFKTSIKDRTSRGRLVQISLFNFSPKTAADRQRLIDVVNDVVAKYGITGVDISSLMTDISLDPGDTDYANPKTAAVINLISAIKTLKKTHGDKFIVTITPALTSVQGGHSNYSGASGAFIPIIDALRDEIDIVCPNGWEVETPIPDLDGTGQDMASMDSHVSMPDMLLNGFSVAGSNPKLFAPLRQQQVCVSAFSTYNTGSYGYVAPTAMQSVVTCLTQGSGCGSYIPKAGPYPNFRGMHLVSVHDDQNQGGNFYASTKAFLETL
;
A
#
# COMPACT_ATOMS: atom_id res chain seq x y z
N GLU A 1 -26.21 -11.25 5.24
CA GLU A 1 -26.73 -10.05 4.54
C GLU A 1 -27.19 -10.47 3.14
N SER A 2 -28.21 -9.82 2.56
CA SER A 2 -28.61 -10.10 1.17
C SER A 2 -27.87 -9.18 0.18
N GLU A 3 -27.76 -9.58 -1.09
CA GLU A 3 -27.07 -8.76 -2.11
C GLU A 3 -27.70 -7.36 -2.26
N HIS A 4 -29.02 -7.26 -2.10
CA HIS A 4 -29.74 -5.98 -2.17
C HIS A 4 -29.33 -5.03 -1.03
N VAL A 5 -29.22 -5.54 0.20
CA VAL A 5 -28.79 -4.74 1.35
C VAL A 5 -27.34 -4.29 1.17
N PHE A 6 -26.48 -5.17 0.63
CA PHE A 6 -25.08 -4.84 0.36
C PHE A 6 -24.93 -3.71 -0.66
N LYS A 7 -25.65 -3.79 -1.80
CA LYS A 7 -25.67 -2.71 -2.82
C LYS A 7 -26.14 -1.38 -2.25
N THR A 8 -27.21 -1.42 -1.45
CA THR A 8 -27.76 -0.21 -0.81
C THR A 8 -26.75 0.41 0.15
N SER A 9 -26.05 -0.43 0.92
CA SER A 9 -25.02 0.01 1.87
C SER A 9 -23.78 0.60 1.17
N ILE A 10 -23.39 0.09 0.00
CA ILE A 10 -22.33 0.69 -0.81
C ILE A 10 -22.78 2.06 -1.31
N LYS A 11 -23.96 2.14 -1.92
CA LYS A 11 -24.51 3.39 -2.46
C LYS A 11 -24.63 4.48 -1.38
N ASP A 12 -25.11 4.12 -0.19
CA ASP A 12 -25.19 5.05 0.93
C ASP A 12 -23.80 5.60 1.33
N ARG A 13 -22.79 4.73 1.44
CA ARG A 13 -21.41 5.16 1.74
C ARG A 13 -20.83 6.06 0.66
N THR A 14 -20.95 5.67 -0.61
CA THR A 14 -20.40 6.43 -1.73
C THR A 14 -21.12 7.77 -1.93
N SER A 15 -22.43 7.84 -1.67
CA SER A 15 -23.19 9.11 -1.68
C SER A 15 -22.72 10.12 -0.63
N ARG A 16 -22.09 9.65 0.44
CA ARG A 16 -21.48 10.46 1.52
C ARG A 16 -19.98 10.71 1.28
N GLY A 17 -19.50 10.49 0.06
CA GLY A 17 -18.12 10.72 -0.34
C GLY A 17 -17.13 9.66 0.18
N ARG A 18 -17.60 8.52 0.71
CA ARG A 18 -16.69 7.43 1.10
C ARG A 18 -16.26 6.64 -0.13
N LEU A 19 -14.98 6.28 -0.14
CA LEU A 19 -14.44 5.37 -1.14
C LEU A 19 -14.77 3.93 -0.70
N VAL A 20 -15.24 3.12 -1.64
CA VAL A 20 -15.49 1.69 -1.45
C VAL A 20 -14.84 0.98 -2.62
N GLN A 21 -13.84 0.14 -2.36
CA GLN A 21 -13.06 -0.52 -3.40
C GLN A 21 -13.20 -2.04 -3.32
N ILE A 22 -12.94 -2.73 -4.43
CA ILE A 22 -12.65 -4.15 -4.41
C ILE A 22 -11.14 -4.35 -4.22
N SER A 23 -10.75 -5.13 -3.21
CA SER A 23 -9.36 -5.51 -3.00
C SER A 23 -9.05 -6.83 -3.68
N LEU A 24 -7.91 -6.89 -4.36
CA LEU A 24 -7.43 -8.02 -5.15
C LEU A 24 -6.20 -8.64 -4.49
N PHE A 25 -6.27 -9.95 -4.29
CA PHE A 25 -5.23 -10.80 -3.70
C PHE A 25 -5.37 -12.21 -4.29
N ASN A 26 -4.37 -13.08 -4.13
CA ASN A 26 -4.34 -14.43 -4.71
C ASN A 26 -4.46 -14.41 -6.25
N PHE A 27 -3.81 -13.45 -6.90
CA PHE A 27 -3.93 -13.24 -8.35
C PHE A 27 -2.63 -12.77 -9.01
N SER A 28 -2.31 -13.35 -10.16
CA SER A 28 -1.11 -13.04 -10.96
C SER A 28 -1.45 -12.98 -12.46
N PRO A 29 -1.50 -11.81 -13.11
CA PRO A 29 -1.94 -11.71 -14.50
C PRO A 29 -0.82 -12.08 -15.49
N LYS A 30 -0.48 -13.37 -15.62
CA LYS A 30 0.67 -13.83 -16.42
C LYS A 30 0.46 -13.72 -17.93
N THR A 31 -0.78 -13.73 -18.40
CA THR A 31 -1.12 -13.68 -19.82
C THR A 31 -2.03 -12.51 -20.18
N ALA A 32 -2.17 -12.22 -21.47
CA ALA A 32 -3.15 -11.26 -21.96
C ALA A 32 -4.60 -11.64 -21.60
N ALA A 33 -4.90 -12.93 -21.49
CA ALA A 33 -6.21 -13.41 -21.06
C ALA A 33 -6.45 -13.13 -19.57
N ASP A 34 -5.44 -13.33 -18.72
CA ASP A 34 -5.54 -12.98 -17.29
C ASP A 34 -5.70 -11.48 -17.09
N ARG A 35 -4.96 -10.68 -17.86
CA ARG A 35 -5.12 -9.22 -17.91
C ARG A 35 -6.55 -8.82 -18.26
N GLN A 36 -7.13 -9.42 -19.30
CA GLN A 36 -8.50 -9.11 -19.72
C GLN A 36 -9.49 -9.53 -18.64
N ARG A 37 -9.33 -10.71 -18.05
CA ARG A 37 -10.17 -11.20 -16.95
C ARG A 37 -10.15 -10.26 -15.74
N LEU A 38 -8.98 -9.73 -15.38
CA LEU A 38 -8.85 -8.73 -14.33
C LEU A 38 -9.68 -7.47 -14.64
N ILE A 39 -9.56 -6.94 -15.85
CA ILE A 39 -10.32 -5.77 -16.29
C ILE A 39 -11.83 -6.06 -16.24
N ASP A 40 -12.25 -7.20 -16.77
CA ASP A 40 -13.67 -7.60 -16.83
C ASP A 40 -14.27 -7.74 -15.42
N VAL A 41 -13.59 -8.43 -14.51
CA VAL A 41 -14.04 -8.60 -13.12
C VAL A 41 -14.21 -7.24 -12.43
N VAL A 42 -13.23 -6.34 -12.56
CA VAL A 42 -13.33 -5.03 -11.92
C VAL A 42 -14.47 -4.22 -12.53
N ASN A 43 -14.63 -4.23 -13.86
CA ASN A 43 -15.74 -3.55 -14.54
C ASN A 43 -17.11 -4.10 -14.10
N ASP A 44 -17.24 -5.41 -14.00
CA ASP A 44 -18.48 -6.06 -13.56
C ASP A 44 -18.83 -5.69 -12.12
N VAL A 45 -17.83 -5.64 -11.22
CA VAL A 45 -18.05 -5.25 -9.82
C VAL A 45 -18.42 -3.77 -9.71
N VAL A 46 -17.76 -2.89 -10.49
CA VAL A 46 -18.14 -1.47 -10.59
C VAL A 46 -19.59 -1.34 -11.07
N ALA A 47 -19.95 -2.00 -12.17
CA ALA A 47 -21.30 -1.94 -12.73
C ALA A 47 -22.35 -2.52 -11.78
N LYS A 48 -22.03 -3.63 -11.10
CA LYS A 48 -22.97 -4.34 -10.23
C LYS A 48 -23.18 -3.63 -8.89
N TYR A 49 -22.14 -3.07 -8.29
CA TYR A 49 -22.17 -2.58 -6.91
C TYR A 49 -21.95 -1.07 -6.77
N GLY A 50 -21.47 -0.38 -7.81
CA GLY A 50 -21.18 1.06 -7.73
C GLY A 50 -19.99 1.39 -6.83
N ILE A 51 -19.00 0.49 -6.76
CA ILE A 51 -17.73 0.74 -6.07
C ILE A 51 -16.93 1.84 -6.78
N THR A 52 -16.05 2.51 -6.05
CA THR A 52 -15.32 3.70 -6.50
C THR A 52 -13.90 3.41 -6.96
N GLY A 53 -13.46 2.16 -7.00
CA GLY A 53 -12.07 1.86 -7.28
C GLY A 53 -11.65 0.42 -7.04
N VAL A 54 -10.35 0.18 -7.23
CA VAL A 54 -9.69 -1.11 -7.00
C VAL A 54 -8.51 -0.91 -6.07
N ASP A 55 -8.28 -1.91 -5.23
CA ASP A 55 -7.13 -2.02 -4.36
C ASP A 55 -6.30 -3.26 -4.74
N ILE A 56 -4.99 -3.09 -4.86
CA ILE A 56 -4.04 -4.16 -5.19
C ILE A 56 -3.30 -4.55 -3.91
N SER A 57 -3.87 -5.47 -3.15
CA SER A 57 -3.37 -5.95 -1.84
C SER A 57 -2.59 -7.27 -1.96
N SER A 58 -1.86 -7.43 -3.06
CA SER A 58 -1.08 -8.61 -3.40
C SER A 58 -0.26 -9.19 -2.23
N LEU A 59 -0.35 -10.50 -2.05
CA LEU A 59 0.50 -11.27 -1.14
C LEU A 59 1.92 -11.42 -1.72
N MET A 60 2.88 -11.87 -0.90
CA MET A 60 4.24 -12.12 -1.38
C MET A 60 4.32 -13.21 -2.48
N THR A 61 3.31 -14.07 -2.57
CA THR A 61 3.26 -15.18 -3.54
C THR A 61 2.56 -14.84 -4.85
N ASP A 62 1.90 -13.69 -4.93
CA ASP A 62 1.06 -13.30 -6.06
C ASP A 62 1.87 -12.82 -7.26
N ILE A 63 2.83 -11.92 -7.03
CA ILE A 63 3.66 -11.34 -8.08
C ILE A 63 5.13 -11.51 -7.72
N SER A 64 5.86 -12.17 -8.61
CA SER A 64 7.30 -12.40 -8.51
C SER A 64 7.95 -12.00 -9.83
N LEU A 65 9.09 -11.33 -9.75
CA LEU A 65 9.92 -11.01 -10.90
C LEU A 65 10.47 -12.29 -11.53
N ASP A 66 10.46 -12.34 -12.86
CA ASP A 66 11.09 -13.41 -13.64
C ASP A 66 12.62 -13.28 -13.55
N PRO A 67 13.37 -14.40 -13.59
CA PRO A 67 14.84 -14.36 -13.62
C PRO A 67 15.37 -13.48 -14.76
N GLY A 68 16.27 -12.54 -14.43
CA GLY A 68 16.86 -11.61 -15.38
C GLY A 68 16.07 -10.32 -15.61
N ASP A 69 14.93 -10.14 -14.94
CA ASP A 69 14.25 -8.85 -14.85
C ASP A 69 14.88 -7.98 -13.75
N THR A 70 15.96 -7.28 -14.10
CA THR A 70 16.80 -6.51 -13.16
C THR A 70 16.70 -5.00 -13.33
N ASP A 71 15.82 -4.51 -14.21
CA ASP A 71 15.63 -3.09 -14.47
C ASP A 71 14.16 -2.71 -14.26
N TYR A 72 13.84 -2.18 -13.08
CA TYR A 72 12.46 -1.80 -12.75
C TYR A 72 11.88 -0.72 -13.69
N ALA A 73 12.72 0.08 -14.35
CA ALA A 73 12.24 1.10 -15.29
C ALA A 73 11.81 0.47 -16.63
N ASN A 74 12.25 -0.75 -16.92
CA ASN A 74 11.94 -1.51 -18.13
C ASN A 74 11.59 -2.96 -17.77
N PRO A 75 10.49 -3.19 -17.02
CA PRO A 75 10.14 -4.52 -16.53
C PRO A 75 9.87 -5.48 -17.68
N LYS A 76 10.28 -6.74 -17.51
CA LYS A 76 10.11 -7.82 -18.49
C LYS A 76 9.11 -8.89 -18.02
N THR A 77 8.90 -8.98 -16.72
CA THR A 77 7.99 -9.94 -16.09
C THR A 77 6.58 -9.73 -16.60
N ALA A 78 5.99 -10.77 -17.20
CA ALA A 78 4.68 -10.65 -17.86
C ALA A 78 3.57 -10.22 -16.89
N ALA A 79 3.57 -10.74 -15.66
CA ALA A 79 2.61 -10.36 -14.63
C ALA A 79 2.67 -8.86 -14.27
N VAL A 80 3.88 -8.31 -14.15
CA VAL A 80 4.10 -6.87 -13.89
C VAL A 80 3.56 -6.04 -15.05
N ILE A 81 3.96 -6.35 -16.29
CA ILE A 81 3.54 -5.63 -17.49
C ILE A 81 2.01 -5.65 -17.65
N ASN A 82 1.40 -6.82 -17.44
CA ASN A 82 -0.04 -6.99 -17.60
C ASN A 82 -0.82 -6.26 -16.51
N LEU A 83 -0.34 -6.26 -15.27
CA LEU A 83 -0.99 -5.48 -14.20
C LEU A 83 -0.93 -3.98 -14.49
N ILE A 84 0.23 -3.45 -14.88
CA ILE A 84 0.38 -2.05 -15.30
C ILE A 84 -0.64 -1.72 -16.40
N SER A 85 -0.71 -2.56 -17.43
CA SER A 85 -1.65 -2.37 -18.55
C SER A 85 -3.12 -2.44 -18.12
N ALA A 86 -3.48 -3.35 -17.21
CA ALA A 86 -4.84 -3.44 -16.68
C ALA A 86 -5.24 -2.18 -15.91
N ILE A 87 -4.39 -1.69 -15.01
CA ILE A 87 -4.67 -0.49 -14.22
C ILE A 87 -4.83 0.74 -15.10
N LYS A 88 -3.94 0.94 -16.09
CA LYS A 88 -4.08 2.04 -17.07
C LYS A 88 -5.40 1.94 -17.84
N THR A 89 -5.80 0.73 -18.22
CA THR A 89 -7.08 0.51 -18.91
C THR A 89 -8.28 0.85 -18.01
N LEU A 90 -8.25 0.43 -16.75
CA LEU A 90 -9.31 0.72 -15.77
C LEU A 90 -9.42 2.22 -15.47
N LYS A 91 -8.32 2.93 -15.24
CA LYS A 91 -8.32 4.40 -15.08
C LYS A 91 -8.86 5.10 -16.32
N LYS A 92 -8.46 4.68 -17.52
CA LYS A 92 -9.01 5.23 -18.77
C LYS A 92 -10.53 4.97 -18.91
N THR A 93 -11.01 3.81 -18.46
CA THR A 93 -12.41 3.41 -18.59
C THR A 93 -13.32 4.18 -17.62
N HIS A 94 -12.89 4.35 -16.37
CA HIS A 94 -13.72 4.92 -15.30
C HIS A 94 -13.40 6.38 -14.96
N GLY A 95 -12.29 6.90 -15.49
CA GLY A 95 -11.85 8.29 -15.29
C GLY A 95 -11.26 8.57 -13.90
N ASP A 96 -11.00 9.84 -13.63
CA ASP A 96 -10.24 10.29 -12.45
C ASP A 96 -10.89 9.97 -11.11
N LYS A 97 -12.20 9.73 -11.10
CA LYS A 97 -12.95 9.35 -9.88
C LYS A 97 -12.73 7.89 -9.48
N PHE A 98 -12.15 7.07 -10.37
CA PHE A 98 -11.80 5.70 -10.08
C PHE A 98 -10.48 5.63 -9.32
N ILE A 99 -10.57 5.22 -8.06
CA ILE A 99 -9.44 5.23 -7.14
C ILE A 99 -8.64 3.94 -7.27
N VAL A 100 -7.33 4.07 -7.41
CA VAL A 100 -6.39 2.95 -7.40
C VAL A 100 -5.53 3.04 -6.15
N THR A 101 -5.59 1.99 -5.33
CA THR A 101 -4.72 1.83 -4.16
C THR A 101 -3.83 0.60 -4.30
N ILE A 102 -2.66 0.66 -3.69
CA ILE A 102 -1.66 -0.42 -3.69
C ILE A 102 -1.25 -0.67 -2.25
N THR A 103 -1.60 -1.83 -1.70
CA THR A 103 -1.31 -2.23 -0.31
C THR A 103 -0.62 -3.60 -0.20
N PRO A 104 0.50 -3.84 -0.91
CA PRO A 104 1.22 -5.11 -0.85
C PRO A 104 1.99 -5.24 0.46
N ALA A 105 2.61 -6.40 0.68
CA ALA A 105 3.60 -6.57 1.74
C ALA A 105 4.80 -5.61 1.52
N LEU A 106 5.40 -5.11 2.61
CA LEU A 106 6.60 -4.25 2.57
C LEU A 106 7.74 -4.89 1.79
N THR A 107 7.90 -6.21 1.87
CA THR A 107 8.93 -6.95 1.12
C THR A 107 8.84 -6.70 -0.38
N SER A 108 7.62 -6.56 -0.93
CA SER A 108 7.42 -6.34 -2.36
C SER A 108 7.74 -4.94 -2.83
N VAL A 109 8.01 -4.00 -1.92
CA VAL A 109 8.39 -2.62 -2.23
C VAL A 109 9.71 -2.28 -1.55
N GLN A 110 9.72 -2.02 -0.24
CA GLN A 110 10.92 -1.66 0.54
C GLN A 110 11.96 -2.78 0.57
N GLY A 111 11.56 -4.06 0.53
CA GLY A 111 12.50 -5.18 0.41
C GLY A 111 13.40 -5.08 -0.83
N GLY A 112 12.92 -4.40 -1.88
CA GLY A 112 13.69 -4.03 -3.06
C GLY A 112 14.96 -3.22 -2.77
N HIS A 113 15.05 -2.57 -1.62
CA HIS A 113 16.26 -1.87 -1.17
C HIS A 113 17.43 -2.83 -0.92
N SER A 114 17.15 -4.03 -0.41
CA SER A 114 18.15 -5.05 -0.11
C SER A 114 18.30 -6.08 -1.22
N ASN A 115 17.20 -6.41 -1.90
CA ASN A 115 17.18 -7.40 -2.97
C ASN A 115 16.08 -7.11 -3.98
N TYR A 116 16.41 -7.08 -5.27
CA TYR A 116 15.45 -6.91 -6.37
C TYR A 116 15.37 -8.20 -7.19
N SER A 117 14.59 -9.15 -6.70
CA SER A 117 14.42 -10.50 -7.27
C SER A 117 13.27 -11.23 -6.58
N GLY A 118 12.61 -12.13 -7.30
CA GLY A 118 11.47 -12.85 -6.77
C GLY A 118 10.34 -11.89 -6.37
N ALA A 119 9.74 -12.10 -5.21
CA ALA A 119 8.75 -11.18 -4.64
C ALA A 119 9.36 -9.84 -4.18
N SER A 120 10.65 -9.81 -3.87
CA SER A 120 11.32 -8.65 -3.27
C SER A 120 11.48 -7.54 -4.30
N GLY A 121 10.82 -6.40 -4.04
CA GLY A 121 10.77 -5.27 -4.96
C GLY A 121 9.85 -5.46 -6.19
N ALA A 122 9.07 -6.54 -6.27
CA ALA A 122 8.22 -6.83 -7.45
C ALA A 122 7.17 -5.73 -7.76
N PHE A 123 6.80 -4.91 -6.77
CA PHE A 123 5.88 -3.79 -6.93
C PHE A 123 6.53 -2.46 -7.29
N ILE A 124 7.85 -2.34 -7.20
CA ILE A 124 8.60 -1.15 -7.63
C ILE A 124 8.30 -0.78 -9.09
N PRO A 125 8.44 -1.68 -10.09
CA PRO A 125 8.15 -1.33 -11.48
C PRO A 125 6.66 -0.97 -11.70
N ILE A 126 5.76 -1.58 -10.94
CA ILE A 126 4.32 -1.30 -11.01
C ILE A 126 4.04 0.12 -10.52
N ILE A 127 4.55 0.47 -9.33
CA ILE A 127 4.37 1.80 -8.74
C ILE A 127 5.04 2.86 -9.60
N ASP A 128 6.25 2.60 -10.11
CA ASP A 128 7.00 3.55 -10.93
C ASP A 128 6.29 3.87 -12.26
N ALA A 129 5.73 2.85 -12.92
CA ALA A 129 5.03 3.01 -14.19
C ALA A 129 3.61 3.60 -14.07
N LEU A 130 3.06 3.65 -12.84
CA LEU A 130 1.70 4.08 -12.52
C LEU A 130 1.65 5.29 -11.56
N ARG A 131 2.74 6.06 -11.47
CA ARG A 131 2.85 7.18 -10.51
C ARG A 131 1.71 8.18 -10.65
N ASP A 132 1.13 8.38 -11.83
CA ASP A 132 0.04 9.33 -12.06
C ASP A 132 -1.34 8.69 -11.93
N GLU A 133 -1.42 7.37 -12.03
CA GLU A 133 -2.65 6.58 -11.94
C GLU A 133 -3.00 6.16 -10.51
N ILE A 134 -1.99 5.95 -9.65
CA ILE A 134 -2.16 5.51 -8.27
C ILE A 134 -2.51 6.68 -7.35
N ASP A 135 -3.57 6.50 -6.57
CA ASP A 135 -4.03 7.48 -5.59
C ASP A 135 -3.37 7.28 -4.22
N ILE A 136 -3.15 6.02 -3.80
CA ILE A 136 -2.53 5.71 -2.49
C ILE A 136 -1.66 4.45 -2.57
N VAL A 137 -0.48 4.49 -1.95
CA VAL A 137 0.46 3.39 -1.72
C VAL A 137 0.66 3.23 -0.22
N CYS A 138 0.22 2.09 0.33
CA CYS A 138 0.31 1.76 1.75
C CYS A 138 0.80 0.32 1.94
N PRO A 139 2.09 0.05 1.73
CA PRO A 139 2.62 -1.28 2.01
C PRO A 139 2.42 -1.64 3.49
N ASN A 140 2.31 -2.93 3.80
CA ASN A 140 2.00 -3.39 5.16
C ASN A 140 2.96 -4.50 5.63
N GLY A 141 3.01 -4.71 6.94
CA GLY A 141 3.90 -5.68 7.58
C GLY A 141 3.46 -7.14 7.48
N TRP A 142 2.39 -7.46 6.74
CA TRP A 142 1.93 -8.84 6.60
C TRP A 142 3.01 -9.69 5.93
N GLU A 143 3.25 -10.90 6.44
CA GLU A 143 4.26 -11.84 5.93
C GLU A 143 5.72 -11.30 5.97
N VAL A 144 5.97 -10.18 6.66
CA VAL A 144 7.33 -9.69 6.89
C VAL A 144 7.95 -10.47 8.04
N GLU A 145 8.77 -11.46 7.71
CA GLU A 145 9.44 -12.32 8.69
C GLU A 145 10.79 -11.75 9.15
N THR A 146 11.46 -10.98 8.28
CA THR A 146 12.76 -10.36 8.58
C THR A 146 12.62 -8.84 8.49
N PRO A 147 13.13 -8.08 9.46
CA PRO A 147 13.22 -6.62 9.37
C PRO A 147 13.84 -6.16 8.05
N ILE A 148 13.16 -5.23 7.38
CA ILE A 148 13.63 -4.63 6.13
C ILE A 148 14.54 -3.45 6.49
N PRO A 149 15.79 -3.40 5.98
CA PRO A 149 16.66 -2.25 6.17
C PRO A 149 16.02 -0.95 5.67
N ASP A 150 15.99 0.04 6.56
CA ASP A 150 15.58 1.41 6.24
C ASP A 150 16.73 2.23 5.62
N LEU A 151 16.53 3.55 5.49
CA LEU A 151 17.53 4.47 4.92
C LEU A 151 18.77 4.67 5.81
N ASP A 152 18.74 4.26 7.08
CA ASP A 152 19.93 4.21 7.95
C ASP A 152 20.68 2.87 7.81
N GLY A 153 20.17 1.97 6.95
CA GLY A 153 20.75 0.64 6.71
C GLY A 153 20.42 -0.37 7.81
N THR A 154 19.50 -0.02 8.72
CA THR A 154 19.12 -0.87 9.85
C THR A 154 17.72 -1.44 9.67
N GLY A 155 17.55 -2.74 9.92
CA GLY A 155 16.22 -3.32 10.02
C GLY A 155 15.64 -3.04 11.42
N GLN A 156 14.47 -2.40 11.46
CA GLN A 156 13.76 -2.13 12.71
C GLN A 156 12.78 -3.26 13.06
N ASP A 157 12.49 -3.42 14.35
CA ASP A 157 11.37 -4.28 14.77
C ASP A 157 10.08 -3.78 14.11
N MET A 158 9.36 -4.67 13.43
CA MET A 158 8.11 -4.34 12.76
C MET A 158 7.04 -3.84 13.74
N ALA A 159 7.11 -4.23 15.02
CA ALA A 159 6.24 -3.73 16.09
C ALA A 159 6.79 -2.47 16.78
N SER A 160 7.66 -1.70 16.12
CA SER A 160 8.20 -0.43 16.64
C SER A 160 7.63 0.79 15.92
N MET A 161 7.62 1.91 16.64
CA MET A 161 7.35 3.22 16.04
C MET A 161 8.33 3.55 14.91
N ASP A 162 9.63 3.21 15.09
CA ASP A 162 10.67 3.54 14.11
C ASP A 162 10.44 2.84 12.78
N SER A 163 10.02 1.57 12.77
CA SER A 163 9.62 0.87 11.54
C SER A 163 8.43 1.56 10.84
N HIS A 164 7.43 2.00 11.61
CA HIS A 164 6.26 2.68 11.06
C HIS A 164 6.55 4.09 10.54
N VAL A 165 7.65 4.72 10.95
CA VAL A 165 8.14 5.98 10.37
C VAL A 165 9.05 5.72 9.18
N SER A 166 10.00 4.79 9.29
CA SER A 166 11.05 4.59 8.30
C SER A 166 10.53 3.97 7.01
N MET A 167 9.55 3.06 7.08
CA MET A 167 8.99 2.41 5.90
C MET A 167 8.24 3.37 4.96
N PRO A 168 7.35 4.28 5.44
CA PRO A 168 6.81 5.36 4.61
C PRO A 168 7.87 6.36 4.14
N ASP A 169 8.87 6.68 4.99
CA ASP A 169 9.95 7.62 4.63
C ASP A 169 10.74 7.14 3.41
N MET A 170 10.98 5.84 3.25
CA MET A 170 11.59 5.30 2.02
C MET A 170 10.80 5.66 0.76
N LEU A 171 9.46 5.64 0.80
CA LEU A 171 8.63 6.04 -0.34
C LEU A 171 8.60 7.56 -0.54
N LEU A 172 8.67 8.33 0.54
CA LEU A 172 8.61 9.80 0.53
C LEU A 172 9.95 10.47 0.20
N ASN A 173 11.06 9.80 0.47
CA ASN A 173 12.42 10.24 0.17
C ASN A 173 12.97 9.59 -1.12
N GLY A 174 12.42 8.43 -1.50
CA GLY A 174 13.07 7.54 -2.46
C GLY A 174 14.19 6.72 -1.80
N PHE A 175 14.58 5.63 -2.47
CA PHE A 175 15.59 4.71 -1.98
C PHE A 175 16.32 4.01 -3.13
N SER A 176 17.54 3.53 -2.87
CA SER A 176 18.29 2.75 -3.87
C SER A 176 17.68 1.37 -4.01
N VAL A 177 17.31 0.95 -5.21
CA VAL A 177 16.87 -0.42 -5.50
C VAL A 177 18.10 -1.28 -5.73
N ALA A 178 18.18 -2.42 -5.04
CA ALA A 178 19.28 -3.37 -5.14
C ALA A 178 19.37 -3.99 -6.54
N GLY A 179 20.52 -4.56 -6.88
CA GLY A 179 20.77 -5.22 -8.15
C GLY A 179 22.23 -5.08 -8.59
N SER A 180 22.57 -5.64 -9.74
CA SER A 180 23.92 -5.50 -10.32
C SER A 180 24.26 -4.08 -10.75
N ASN A 181 23.24 -3.27 -11.03
CA ASN A 181 23.36 -1.84 -11.30
C ASN A 181 22.28 -1.08 -10.52
N PRO A 182 22.53 -0.78 -9.22
CA PRO A 182 21.53 -0.14 -8.36
C PRO A 182 21.01 1.17 -8.96
N LYS A 183 19.69 1.36 -8.90
CA LYS A 183 19.01 2.55 -9.43
C LYS A 183 18.16 3.19 -8.33
N LEU A 184 18.03 4.52 -8.36
CA LEU A 184 17.24 5.25 -7.39
C LEU A 184 15.75 5.20 -7.74
N PHE A 185 14.93 4.56 -6.89
CA PHE A 185 13.49 4.75 -6.94
C PHE A 185 13.15 6.16 -6.44
N ALA A 186 12.56 6.98 -7.32
CA ALA A 186 12.26 8.37 -7.02
C ALA A 186 11.14 8.51 -5.97
N PRO A 187 11.15 9.58 -5.16
CA PRO A 187 10.08 9.88 -4.20
C PRO A 187 8.68 9.83 -4.81
N LEU A 188 7.71 9.35 -4.04
CA LEU A 188 6.28 9.52 -4.33
C LEU A 188 5.79 10.87 -3.78
N ARG A 189 4.66 11.34 -4.32
CA ARG A 189 4.01 12.54 -3.78
C ARG A 189 3.47 12.23 -2.38
N GLN A 190 3.60 13.17 -1.44
CA GLN A 190 3.25 12.93 -0.04
C GLN A 190 1.83 12.41 0.15
N GLN A 191 0.88 12.95 -0.63
CA GLN A 191 -0.54 12.58 -0.60
C GLN A 191 -0.85 11.19 -1.19
N GLN A 192 0.15 10.52 -1.77
CA GLN A 192 0.05 9.13 -2.21
C GLN A 192 0.53 8.16 -1.13
N VAL A 193 1.37 8.57 -0.19
CA VAL A 193 1.97 7.63 0.76
C VAL A 193 1.19 7.62 2.06
N CYS A 194 0.90 6.43 2.57
CA CYS A 194 0.31 6.25 3.89
C CYS A 194 1.09 5.22 4.72
N VAL A 195 0.80 5.16 6.01
CA VAL A 195 1.35 4.14 6.93
C VAL A 195 0.28 3.09 7.22
N SER A 196 0.63 1.82 7.09
CA SER A 196 -0.26 0.72 7.49
C SER A 196 -0.07 0.38 8.96
N ALA A 197 -1.16 0.07 9.65
CA ALA A 197 -1.18 -0.42 11.02
C ALA A 197 -2.07 -1.66 11.13
N PHE A 198 -1.67 -2.60 11.99
CA PHE A 198 -2.55 -3.69 12.40
C PHE A 198 -3.37 -3.26 13.61
N SER A 199 -4.65 -3.58 13.60
CA SER A 199 -5.60 -3.21 14.67
C SER A 199 -5.46 -4.05 15.93
N THR A 200 -4.71 -5.16 15.89
CA THR A 200 -4.63 -6.12 16.99
C THR A 200 -3.27 -6.78 17.11
N TYR A 201 -2.95 -7.25 18.31
CA TYR A 201 -1.78 -8.08 18.59
C TYR A 201 -1.87 -9.51 18.05
N ASN A 202 -3.08 -10.02 17.74
CA ASN A 202 -3.31 -11.37 17.22
C ASN A 202 -2.81 -11.56 15.78
N THR A 203 -2.27 -10.51 15.14
CA THR A 203 -1.55 -10.61 13.87
C THR A 203 -0.09 -11.01 14.07
N GLY A 204 0.30 -11.47 15.27
CA GLY A 204 1.65 -11.95 15.55
C GLY A 204 2.71 -10.85 15.35
N SER A 205 3.84 -11.22 14.74
CA SER A 205 5.00 -10.35 14.55
C SER A 205 4.85 -9.31 13.44
N TYR A 206 3.68 -9.19 12.80
CA TYR A 206 3.48 -8.33 11.63
C TYR A 206 3.39 -6.82 11.94
N GLY A 207 3.55 -6.43 13.21
CA GLY A 207 3.80 -5.03 13.57
C GLY A 207 2.60 -4.29 14.17
N TYR A 208 1.88 -4.89 15.13
CA TYR A 208 0.95 -4.11 15.95
C TYR A 208 1.69 -3.07 16.78
N VAL A 209 1.22 -1.83 16.73
CA VAL A 209 1.61 -0.74 17.63
C VAL A 209 0.35 -0.05 18.16
N ALA A 210 0.39 0.42 19.40
CA ALA A 210 -0.78 1.05 20.03
C ALA A 210 -1.22 2.33 19.29
N PRO A 211 -2.51 2.71 19.35
CA PRO A 211 -3.01 3.90 18.66
C PRO A 211 -2.23 5.18 18.96
N THR A 212 -1.82 5.39 20.22
CA THR A 212 -1.02 6.55 20.63
C THR A 212 0.37 6.57 19.96
N ALA A 213 1.00 5.40 19.78
CA ALA A 213 2.26 5.31 19.05
C ALA A 213 2.05 5.64 17.56
N MET A 214 0.95 5.18 16.93
CA MET A 214 0.63 5.57 15.55
C MET A 214 0.34 7.07 15.39
N GLN A 215 -0.26 7.71 16.39
CA GLN A 215 -0.42 9.16 16.38
C GLN A 215 0.96 9.86 16.40
N SER A 216 1.91 9.35 17.19
CA SER A 216 3.30 9.83 17.16
C SER A 216 3.98 9.56 15.83
N VAL A 217 3.74 8.41 15.18
CA VAL A 217 4.25 8.12 13.82
C VAL A 217 3.80 9.19 12.83
N VAL A 218 2.50 9.47 12.80
CA VAL A 218 1.94 10.48 11.89
C VAL A 218 2.45 11.88 12.25
N THR A 219 2.56 12.21 13.55
CA THR A 219 3.13 13.49 14.00
C THR A 219 4.59 13.65 13.57
N CYS A 220 5.39 12.60 13.70
CA CYS A 220 6.78 12.58 13.25
C CYS A 220 6.88 12.79 11.74
N LEU A 221 6.09 12.04 10.95
CA LEU A 221 6.08 12.18 9.49
C LEU A 221 5.60 13.56 9.04
N THR A 222 4.58 14.13 9.66
CA THR A 222 3.93 15.38 9.19
C THR A 222 4.54 16.65 9.76
N GLN A 223 5.11 16.60 10.96
CA GLN A 223 5.60 17.77 11.71
C GLN A 223 7.09 17.67 12.08
N GLY A 224 7.72 16.49 11.94
CA GLY A 224 9.13 16.29 12.28
C GLY A 224 9.39 16.29 13.78
N SER A 225 8.34 16.15 14.59
CA SER A 225 8.41 16.14 16.06
C SER A 225 7.81 14.87 16.64
N GLY A 226 8.19 14.53 17.88
CA GLY A 226 7.71 13.32 18.54
C GLY A 226 8.22 12.02 17.89
N CYS A 227 9.27 12.09 17.08
CA CYS A 227 9.92 10.93 16.46
C CYS A 227 10.59 10.02 17.52
N GLY A 228 10.76 8.75 17.15
CA GLY A 228 11.57 7.80 17.91
C GLY A 228 13.06 8.01 17.63
N SER A 229 13.81 6.92 17.48
CA SER A 229 15.23 7.01 17.13
C SER A 229 15.45 7.30 15.65
N TYR A 230 14.51 6.87 14.79
CA TYR A 230 14.55 7.15 13.37
C TYR A 230 13.99 8.54 13.07
N ILE A 231 14.76 9.34 12.33
CA ILE A 231 14.36 10.67 11.86
C ILE A 231 14.18 10.63 10.32
N PRO A 232 13.00 11.04 9.79
CA PRO A 232 12.75 11.11 8.35
C PRO A 232 13.81 11.91 7.59
N LYS A 233 14.30 11.39 6.45
CA LYS A 233 15.46 11.96 5.75
C LYS A 233 15.16 13.24 4.98
N ALA A 234 13.99 13.33 4.36
CA ALA A 234 13.53 14.51 3.63
C ALA A 234 12.26 15.15 4.23
N GLY A 235 11.84 14.68 5.42
CA GLY A 235 10.69 15.21 6.13
C GLY A 235 10.95 16.59 6.75
N PRO A 236 9.93 17.22 7.35
CA PRO A 236 8.57 16.72 7.49
C PRO A 236 7.76 16.73 6.18
N TYR A 237 6.72 15.91 6.15
CA TYR A 237 5.82 15.67 5.02
C TYR A 237 4.38 16.12 5.35
N PRO A 238 4.08 17.44 5.32
CA PRO A 238 2.80 17.97 5.77
C PRO A 238 1.58 17.50 4.95
N ASN A 239 1.79 17.05 3.71
CA ASN A 239 0.72 16.54 2.84
C ASN A 239 0.64 15.00 2.84
N PHE A 240 1.22 14.33 3.85
CA PHE A 240 1.15 12.87 4.00
C PHE A 240 -0.30 12.37 4.03
N ARG A 241 -0.59 11.24 3.36
CA ARG A 241 -1.98 10.81 3.15
C ARG A 241 -2.71 10.38 4.43
N GLY A 242 -2.00 9.77 5.37
CA GLY A 242 -2.57 9.28 6.62
C GLY A 242 -2.33 7.79 6.85
N MET A 243 -3.35 7.08 7.34
CA MET A 243 -3.19 5.72 7.86
C MET A 243 -4.16 4.72 7.21
N HIS A 244 -3.64 3.52 6.97
CA HIS A 244 -4.39 2.33 6.58
C HIS A 244 -4.46 1.35 7.76
N LEU A 245 -5.63 0.76 8.02
CA LEU A 245 -5.86 -0.12 9.18
C LEU A 245 -6.28 -1.52 8.72
N VAL A 246 -5.50 -2.52 9.13
CA VAL A 246 -5.79 -3.94 8.90
C VAL A 246 -6.23 -4.60 10.21
N SER A 247 -7.48 -4.99 10.41
CA SER A 247 -8.66 -4.70 9.58
C SER A 247 -9.74 -3.99 10.41
N VAL A 248 -10.72 -3.39 9.73
CA VAL A 248 -11.92 -2.86 10.40
C VAL A 248 -12.64 -3.95 11.20
N HIS A 249 -12.66 -5.20 10.70
CA HIS A 249 -13.33 -6.30 11.39
C HIS A 249 -12.68 -6.59 12.75
N ASP A 250 -11.35 -6.69 12.78
CA ASP A 250 -10.64 -7.08 13.99
C ASP A 250 -10.61 -5.96 15.03
N ASP A 251 -10.54 -4.70 14.59
CA ASP A 251 -10.73 -3.53 15.45
C ASP A 251 -12.11 -3.53 16.10
N GLN A 252 -13.17 -3.75 15.32
CA GLN A 252 -14.55 -3.79 15.85
C GLN A 252 -14.76 -4.94 16.84
N ASN A 253 -14.16 -6.11 16.60
CA ASN A 253 -14.20 -7.23 17.55
C ASN A 253 -13.50 -6.90 18.89
N GLN A 254 -12.64 -5.87 18.92
CA GLN A 254 -11.98 -5.35 20.12
C GLN A 254 -12.56 -4.01 20.63
N GLY A 255 -13.76 -3.65 20.16
CA GLY A 255 -14.47 -2.45 20.62
C GLY A 255 -14.17 -1.18 19.81
N GLY A 256 -13.45 -1.27 18.70
CA GLY A 256 -13.31 -0.18 17.72
C GLY A 256 -12.39 0.97 18.14
N ASN A 257 -11.55 0.74 19.16
CA ASN A 257 -10.74 1.79 19.77
C ASN A 257 -9.68 2.35 18.82
N PHE A 258 -9.11 1.51 17.94
CA PHE A 258 -8.06 1.93 17.03
C PHE A 258 -8.60 2.94 16.02
N TYR A 259 -9.70 2.60 15.35
CA TYR A 259 -10.35 3.51 14.42
C TYR A 259 -10.81 4.80 15.10
N ALA A 260 -11.49 4.69 16.25
CA ALA A 260 -12.03 5.86 16.96
C ALA A 260 -10.93 6.84 17.37
N SER A 261 -9.85 6.32 17.99
CA SER A 261 -8.74 7.13 18.47
C SER A 261 -7.98 7.80 17.32
N THR A 262 -7.67 7.06 16.25
CA THR A 262 -6.89 7.62 15.15
C THR A 262 -7.71 8.54 14.26
N LYS A 263 -9.01 8.27 14.05
CA LYS A 263 -9.90 9.21 13.35
C LYS A 263 -9.94 10.56 14.06
N ALA A 264 -10.18 10.55 15.38
CA ALA A 264 -10.25 11.78 16.17
C ALA A 264 -8.95 12.59 16.07
N PHE A 265 -7.80 11.91 16.13
CA PHE A 265 -6.49 12.54 15.94
C PHE A 265 -6.29 13.10 14.52
N LEU A 266 -6.56 12.32 13.47
CA LEU A 266 -6.37 12.76 12.08
C LEU A 266 -7.27 13.96 11.73
N GLU A 267 -8.43 14.12 12.37
CA GLU A 267 -9.31 15.29 12.21
C GLU A 267 -8.77 16.58 12.87
N THR A 268 -7.67 16.50 13.63
CA THR A 268 -7.01 17.67 14.25
C THR A 268 -5.83 18.22 13.44
N LEU A 269 -5.39 17.50 12.40
CA LEU A 269 -4.25 17.85 11.56
C LEU A 269 -4.63 18.79 10.41
#